data_AF-A0A9D8FB76-F1
#
_entry.id   AF-A0A9D8FB76-F1
#
_cell.length_a   1.000
_cell.length_b   1.000
_cell.length_c   1.000
_cell.angle_alpha   90.00
_cell.angle_beta   90.00
_cell.angle_gamma   90.00
#
_symmetry.space_group_name_H-M   'P 1'
#
loop_
_entity.id
_entity.type
_entity.pdbx_description
1 polymer ?
#
loop_
_entity_poly.entity_id
_entity_poly.type
_entity_poly.pdbx_seq_one_letter_code
_entity_poly.pdbx_strand_id
1 'polypeptide(L)'
;MPPDVCPQCGAMIPERARACPDCGSDENTGWSDDAQADRLGLPQEGFDYDRYVEEEFDEPRKRQGPHWLWVLVAAGLAAWMLLAWIR
;
A
#
# COMPACT_ATOMS: atom_id res chain seq x y z
N MET A 1 3.45 -7.62 -30.91
CA MET A 1 3.01 -6.57 -31.88
C MET A 1 3.81 -5.33 -31.54
N PRO A 2 4.56 -4.73 -32.48
CA PRO A 2 5.38 -3.56 -32.17
C PRO A 2 4.50 -2.40 -31.69
N PRO A 3 4.87 -1.69 -30.60
CA PRO A 3 4.17 -0.48 -30.20
C PRO A 3 4.44 0.65 -31.20
N ASP A 4 3.55 1.64 -31.32
CA ASP A 4 3.75 2.76 -32.26
C ASP A 4 4.95 3.65 -31.90
N VAL A 5 5.28 3.71 -30.61
CA VAL A 5 6.43 4.45 -30.06
C VAL A 5 7.26 3.52 -29.21
N CYS A 6 8.58 3.54 -29.41
CA CYS A 6 9.52 2.71 -28.68
C CYS A 6 9.52 3.12 -27.19
N PRO A 7 9.14 2.22 -26.26
CA PRO A 7 9.18 2.54 -24.84
C PRO A 7 10.61 2.80 -24.34
N GLN A 8 11.64 2.23 -24.99
CA GLN A 8 13.03 2.39 -24.57
C GLN A 8 13.59 3.79 -24.89
N CYS A 9 13.45 4.25 -26.14
CA CYS A 9 14.08 5.50 -26.62
C CYS A 9 13.10 6.58 -27.12
N GLY A 10 11.81 6.28 -27.25
CA GLY A 10 10.80 7.23 -27.72
C GLY A 10 10.70 7.40 -29.24
N ALA A 11 11.47 6.64 -30.03
CA ALA A 11 11.39 6.71 -31.50
C ALA A 11 10.07 6.11 -32.03
N MET A 12 9.55 6.64 -33.14
CA MET A 12 8.42 6.02 -33.85
C MET A 12 8.83 4.68 -34.46
N ILE A 13 8.00 3.66 -34.29
CA ILE A 13 8.27 2.31 -34.81
C ILE A 13 7.36 2.05 -36.02
N PRO A 14 7.92 1.64 -37.18
CA PRO A 14 7.13 1.25 -38.35
C PRO A 14 6.24 0.04 -38.07
N GLU A 15 5.10 -0.03 -38.75
CA GLU A 15 4.23 -1.21 -38.72
C GLU A 15 5.02 -2.49 -39.07
N ARG A 16 4.84 -3.55 -38.27
CA ARG A 16 5.50 -4.86 -38.41
C ARG A 16 7.03 -4.86 -38.23
N ALA A 17 7.63 -3.82 -37.66
CA ALA A 17 9.03 -3.86 -37.25
C ALA A 17 9.27 -4.95 -36.20
N ARG A 18 10.42 -5.64 -36.29
CA ARG A 18 10.83 -6.67 -35.32
C ARG A 18 11.64 -6.12 -34.14
N ALA A 19 12.24 -4.95 -34.34
CA ALA A 19 13.02 -4.22 -33.33
C ALA A 19 12.99 -2.73 -33.68
N CYS A 20 13.33 -1.88 -32.70
CA CYS A 20 13.42 -0.44 -32.87
C CYS A 20 14.62 -0.11 -33.78
N PRO A 21 14.43 0.64 -34.87
CA PRO A 21 15.52 0.95 -35.79
C PRO A 21 16.58 1.89 -35.18
N ASP A 22 16.24 2.57 -34.09
CA ASP A 22 17.10 3.60 -33.48
C ASP A 22 17.93 3.04 -32.32
N CYS A 23 17.31 2.25 -31.42
CA CYS A 23 18.00 1.71 -30.24
C CYS A 23 18.12 0.18 -30.23
N GLY A 24 17.54 -0.53 -31.20
CA GLY A 24 17.60 -1.99 -31.30
C GLY A 24 16.72 -2.77 -30.30
N SER A 25 15.92 -2.09 -29.47
CA SER A 25 15.03 -2.75 -28.50
C SER A 25 13.88 -3.48 -29.17
N ASP A 26 13.46 -4.61 -28.60
CA ASP A 26 12.45 -5.54 -29.13
C ASP A 26 11.57 -6.13 -28.01
N GLU A 27 10.76 -7.14 -28.34
CA GLU A 27 9.86 -7.84 -27.41
C GLU A 27 10.55 -8.47 -26.18
N ASN A 28 11.86 -8.75 -26.23
CA ASN A 28 12.58 -9.34 -25.10
C ASN A 28 13.40 -8.32 -24.30
N THR A 29 13.67 -7.16 -24.88
CA THR A 29 14.64 -6.20 -24.33
C THR A 29 14.04 -4.86 -23.96
N GLY A 30 12.80 -4.58 -24.36
CA GLY A 30 12.13 -3.36 -23.91
C GLY A 30 10.68 -3.16 -24.33
N TRP A 31 10.08 -4.01 -25.18
CA TRP A 31 8.69 -3.86 -25.61
C TRP A 31 7.69 -4.71 -24.81
N SER A 32 8.16 -5.62 -23.96
CA SER A 32 7.31 -6.41 -23.07
C SER A 32 7.11 -5.74 -21.71
N ASP A 33 6.04 -6.14 -21.02
CA ASP A 33 5.75 -5.72 -19.65
C ASP A 33 6.89 -6.12 -18.69
N ASP A 34 7.43 -7.33 -18.85
CA ASP A 34 8.57 -7.82 -18.06
C ASP A 34 9.81 -6.94 -18.25
N ALA A 35 10.14 -6.57 -19.50
CA ALA A 35 11.29 -5.71 -19.78
C ALA A 35 11.07 -4.27 -19.26
N GLN A 36 9.81 -3.82 -19.19
CA GLN A 36 9.47 -2.55 -18.57
C GLN A 36 9.67 -2.59 -17.04
N ALA A 37 9.24 -3.67 -16.39
CA ALA A 37 9.45 -3.87 -14.95
C ALA A 37 10.95 -3.97 -14.61
N ASP A 38 11.74 -4.71 -15.39
CA ASP A 38 13.19 -4.78 -15.26
C ASP A 38 13.85 -3.39 -15.37
N ARG A 39 13.40 -2.56 -16.32
CA ARG A 39 13.93 -1.18 -16.48
C ARG A 39 13.66 -0.31 -15.26
N LEU A 40 12.51 -0.48 -14.62
CA LEU A 40 12.15 0.26 -13.41
C LEU A 40 12.82 -0.34 -12.16
N GLY A 41 13.55 -1.45 -12.30
CA GLY A 41 14.12 -2.19 -11.18
C GLY A 41 13.04 -2.76 -10.25
N LEU A 42 11.83 -2.94 -10.78
CA LEU A 42 10.73 -3.49 -10.02
C LEU A 42 10.86 -5.01 -9.96
N PRO A 43 10.49 -5.64 -8.84
CA PRO A 43 10.36 -7.09 -8.79
C PRO A 43 9.36 -7.56 -9.86
N GLN A 44 9.69 -8.65 -10.53
CA GLN A 44 8.79 -9.29 -11.49
C GLN A 44 7.60 -9.97 -10.80
N GLU A 45 7.70 -10.21 -9.50
CA GLU A 45 6.60 -10.67 -8.65
C GLU A 45 5.65 -9.51 -8.32
N GLY A 46 4.35 -9.80 -8.34
CA GLY A 46 3.31 -8.80 -8.08
C GLY A 46 3.46 -8.17 -6.69
N PHE A 47 3.27 -6.86 -6.61
CA PHE A 47 3.29 -6.14 -5.34
C PHE A 47 2.07 -6.54 -4.49
N ASP A 48 2.32 -7.18 -3.35
CA ASP A 48 1.28 -7.56 -2.37
C ASP A 48 0.86 -6.33 -1.55
N TYR A 49 -0.16 -5.64 -2.06
CA TYR A 49 -0.72 -4.45 -1.43
C TYR A 49 -1.32 -4.76 -0.06
N ASP A 50 -1.99 -5.91 0.09
CA ASP A 50 -2.68 -6.27 1.33
C ASP A 50 -1.68 -6.50 2.47
N ARG A 51 -0.60 -7.26 2.22
CA ARG A 51 0.49 -7.45 3.20
C ARG A 51 1.17 -6.13 3.57
N TYR A 52 1.47 -5.27 2.60
CA TYR A 52 2.10 -3.97 2.88
C TYR A 52 1.22 -3.09 3.78
N VAL A 53 -0.08 -3.07 3.53
CA VAL A 53 -1.03 -2.32 4.37
C VAL A 53 -1.08 -2.88 5.78
N GLU A 54 -1.10 -4.19 5.93
CA GLU A 54 -1.07 -4.83 7.26
C GLU A 54 0.22 -4.51 8.02
N GLU A 55 1.40 -4.58 7.39
CA GLU A 55 2.66 -4.33 8.08
C GLU A 55 2.86 -2.87 8.49
N GLU A 56 2.50 -1.92 7.60
CA GLU A 56 2.80 -0.49 7.82
C GLU A 56 1.67 0.24 8.56
N PHE A 57 0.42 -0.18 8.37
CA PHE A 57 -0.76 0.53 8.88
C PHE A 57 -1.55 -0.23 9.95
N ASP A 58 -1.06 -1.34 10.51
CA ASP A 58 -1.72 -1.95 11.66
C ASP A 58 -1.71 -0.98 12.84
N GLU A 59 -2.85 -0.33 13.06
CA GLU A 59 -3.01 0.66 14.11
C GLU A 59 -2.79 -0.06 15.46
N PRO A 60 -1.88 0.41 16.32
CA PRO A 60 -1.73 -0.18 17.63
C PRO A 60 -3.07 -0.08 18.34
N ARG A 61 -3.66 -1.26 18.67
CA ARG A 61 -4.95 -1.33 19.38
C ARG A 61 -4.96 -0.30 20.49
N LYS A 62 -5.78 0.75 20.35
CA LYS A 62 -5.93 1.80 21.36
C LYS A 62 -6.24 1.09 22.67
N ARG A 63 -5.25 1.09 23.58
CA ARG A 63 -5.40 0.53 24.92
C ARG A 63 -6.50 1.36 25.57
N GLN A 64 -7.73 0.86 25.56
CA GLN A 64 -8.81 1.49 26.30
C GLN A 64 -8.34 1.49 27.76
N GLY A 65 -8.11 2.69 28.31
CA GLY A 65 -7.68 2.85 29.68
C GLY A 65 -8.63 2.13 30.63
N PRO A 66 -8.21 1.83 31.87
CA PRO A 66 -8.96 0.99 32.80
C PRO A 66 -10.33 1.60 33.15
N HIS A 67 -11.34 1.31 32.32
CA HIS A 67 -12.72 1.77 32.49
C HIS A 67 -13.30 1.36 33.84
N TRP A 68 -12.79 0.26 34.42
CA TRP A 68 -13.15 -0.21 35.75
C TRP A 68 -12.79 0.77 36.87
N LEU A 69 -11.70 1.55 36.75
CA LEU A 69 -11.34 2.57 37.75
C LEU A 69 -12.40 3.68 37.78
N TRP A 70 -12.86 4.14 36.61
CA TRP A 70 -13.90 5.15 36.51
C TRP A 70 -15.24 4.66 37.04
N VAL A 71 -15.56 3.37 36.83
CA VAL A 71 -16.76 2.75 37.42
C VAL A 71 -16.69 2.77 38.96
N LEU A 72 -15.54 2.44 39.56
CA LEU A 72 -15.37 2.48 41.03
C LEU A 72 -15.46 3.90 41.58
N VAL A 73 -14.87 4.88 40.89
CA VAL A 73 -14.97 6.29 41.28
C VAL A 73 -16.43 6.75 41.25
N ALA A 74 -17.17 6.45 40.18
CA ALA A 74 -18.58 6.79 40.06
C ALA A 74 -19.43 6.13 41.16
N ALA A 75 -19.20 4.85 41.45
CA ALA A 75 -19.90 4.12 42.51
C ALA A 75 -19.60 4.71 43.90
N GLY A 76 -18.35 5.09 44.17
CA GLY A 76 -17.94 5.72 45.43
C GLY A 76 -18.61 7.09 45.65
N LEU A 77 -18.65 7.93 44.61
CA LEU A 77 -19.33 9.23 44.66
C LEU A 77 -20.84 9.07 44.88
N ALA A 78 -21.48 8.13 44.20
CA ALA A 78 -22.91 7.85 44.37
C ALA A 78 -23.22 7.36 45.80
N ALA A 79 -22.42 6.43 46.33
CA ALA A 79 -22.58 5.95 47.71
C ALA A 79 -22.40 7.08 48.72
N TRP A 80 -21.40 7.94 48.54
CA TRP A 80 -21.18 9.10 49.40
C TRP A 80 -22.36 10.09 49.35
N MET A 81 -22.89 10.40 48.16
CA MET A 81 -24.07 11.25 48.01
C MET A 81 -25.31 10.66 48.71
N LEU A 82 -25.54 9.35 48.57
CA LEU A 82 -26.65 8.66 49.24
C LEU A 82 -26.49 8.71 50.76
N LEU A 83 -25.29 8.46 51.28
CA LEU A 83 -25.00 8.54 52.71
C LEU A 83 -25.16 9.96 53.26
N ALA A 84 -24.75 10.98 52.49
CA ALA A 84 -24.93 12.38 52.84
C ALA A 84 -26.41 12.82 52.81
N TRP A 85 -27.25 12.16 52.00
CA TRP A 85 -28.69 12.46 51.92
C TRP A 85 -29.52 11.78 53.02
N ILE A 86 -29.02 10.64 53.55
CA ILE A 86 -29.67 9.85 54.60
C ILE A 86 -29.29 10.34 56.02
N ARG A 87 -28.23 11.15 56.16
CA ARG A 87 -27.71 11.67 57.42
C ARG A 87 -28.07 13.13 57.65
#